data_AF-A0A1Q5RCC5-F1
#
_entry.id   AF-A0A1Q5RCC5-F1
#
_cell.length_a   1.000
_cell.length_b   1.000
_cell.length_c   1.000
_cell.angle_alpha   90.00
_cell.angle_beta   90.00
_cell.angle_gamma   90.00
#
_symmetry.space_group_name_H-M   'P 1'
#
loop_
_entity.id
_entity.type
_entity.pdbx_description
1 polymer ?
#
loop_
_entity_poly.entity_id
_entity_poly.type
_entity_poly.pdbx_seq_one_letter_code
_entity_poly.pdbx_strand_id
1 'polypeptide(L)'
;MNAATQYRVSYDLGCLRSLKKLPDRISAKFLDMMTRFMSDPSAHGLNFESVRGTGDRGVKSVRIDQGYRAIAFITGHDVMFLHVNNHDDAYRWAERREVRIDAATNGIRVVEAVEVEKEVGTAKTTAADAPALLAAIPDERLLALGILTEELPKVRQLRDQEDLDRSQDAFDATSYNILFALAAGYSDAEIRTLVGIKSADEDTEEKAAPTFADIIASDESRQHIFIPETEDELRRVFEGDLAGC
;
A
#
# COMPACT_ATOMS: atom_id res chain seq x y z
N MET A 1 35.98 10.58 3.98
CA MET A 1 34.90 9.70 4.50
C MET A 1 33.76 9.82 3.51
N ASN A 2 33.62 8.85 2.61
CA ASN A 2 32.55 8.89 1.60
C ASN A 2 31.23 8.64 2.31
N ALA A 3 30.38 9.66 2.38
CA ALA A 3 28.97 9.46 2.65
C ALA A 3 28.41 8.71 1.43
N ALA A 4 28.42 7.38 1.50
CA ALA A 4 27.68 6.58 0.55
C ALA A 4 26.24 7.09 0.61
N THR A 5 25.71 7.50 -0.54
CA THR A 5 24.31 7.86 -0.69
C THR A 5 23.49 6.64 -0.31
N GLN A 6 23.08 6.57 0.96
CA GLN A 6 22.38 5.43 1.51
C GLN A 6 20.94 5.53 1.05
N TYR A 7 20.55 4.65 0.12
CA TYR A 7 19.14 4.54 -0.24
C TYR A 7 18.35 4.09 0.99
N ARG A 8 17.25 4.78 1.26
CA ARG A 8 16.30 4.38 2.31
C ARG A 8 15.36 3.35 1.71
N VAL A 9 15.35 2.15 2.29
CA VAL A 9 14.53 1.04 1.79
C VAL A 9 13.35 0.84 2.72
N SER A 10 12.16 0.79 2.15
CA SER A 10 10.92 0.53 2.88
C SER A 10 10.05 -0.50 2.13
N TYR A 11 9.12 -1.11 2.86
CA TYR A 11 8.24 -2.16 2.35
C TYR A 11 6.81 -1.85 2.75
N ASP A 12 5.93 -1.75 1.78
CA ASP A 12 4.50 -1.68 2.04
C ASP A 12 4.00 -3.01 2.63
N LEU A 13 2.99 -2.96 3.49
CA LEU A 13 2.39 -4.16 4.07
C LEU A 13 1.81 -5.10 2.99
N GLY A 14 1.33 -4.55 1.87
CA GLY A 14 0.94 -5.31 0.69
C GLY A 14 2.09 -6.10 0.07
N CYS A 15 3.32 -5.55 0.08
CA CYS A 15 4.53 -6.27 -0.34
C CYS A 15 4.77 -7.48 0.56
N LEU A 16 4.74 -7.27 1.88
CA LEU A 16 4.93 -8.35 2.87
C LEU A 16 3.87 -9.45 2.72
N ARG A 17 2.60 -9.07 2.50
CA ARG A 17 1.51 -10.03 2.23
C ARG A 17 1.73 -10.81 0.94
N SER A 18 2.12 -10.13 -0.14
CA SER A 18 2.37 -10.78 -1.43
C SER A 18 3.48 -11.82 -1.34
N LEU A 19 4.56 -11.52 -0.62
CA LEU A 19 5.67 -12.42 -0.38
C LEU A 19 5.27 -13.68 0.40
N LYS A 20 4.39 -13.57 1.40
CA LYS A 20 3.87 -14.74 2.14
C LYS A 20 3.07 -15.72 1.26
N LYS A 21 2.56 -15.27 0.11
CA LYS A 21 1.82 -16.12 -0.84
C LYS A 21 2.74 -16.81 -1.85
N LEU A 22 4.02 -16.45 -1.89
CA LEU A 22 4.98 -16.99 -2.84
C LEU A 22 5.66 -18.26 -2.31
N PRO A 23 6.21 -19.11 -3.19
CA PRO A 23 7.02 -20.24 -2.74
C PRO A 23 8.23 -19.77 -1.93
N ASP A 24 8.57 -20.47 -0.85
CA ASP A 24 9.68 -20.13 0.07
C ASP A 24 11.00 -19.83 -0.65
N ARG A 25 11.27 -20.57 -1.73
CA ARG A 25 12.48 -20.37 -2.55
C ARG A 25 12.53 -18.96 -3.16
N ILE A 26 11.39 -18.40 -3.56
CA ILE A 26 11.31 -17.06 -4.14
C ILE A 26 11.42 -16.00 -3.04
N SER A 27 10.75 -16.22 -1.91
CA SER A 27 10.85 -15.33 -0.74
C SER A 27 12.29 -15.25 -0.21
N ALA A 28 13.00 -16.38 -0.14
CA ALA A 28 14.42 -16.42 0.23
C ALA A 28 15.32 -15.68 -0.77
N LYS A 29 15.05 -15.80 -2.09
CA LYS A 29 15.77 -15.02 -3.11
C LYS A 29 15.51 -13.52 -2.99
N PHE A 30 14.26 -13.13 -2.70
CA PHE A 30 13.92 -11.74 -2.46
C PHE A 30 14.69 -11.21 -1.24
N LEU A 31 14.75 -11.96 -0.14
CA LEU A 31 15.50 -11.57 1.05
C LEU A 31 17.00 -11.41 0.76
N ASP A 32 17.64 -12.38 0.10
CA ASP A 32 19.05 -12.28 -0.31
C ASP A 32 19.31 -11.07 -1.22
N MET A 33 18.38 -10.79 -2.14
CA MET A 33 18.41 -9.60 -2.99
C MET A 33 18.34 -8.30 -2.18
N MET A 34 17.48 -8.22 -1.17
CA MET A 34 17.32 -7.04 -0.31
C MET A 34 18.48 -6.83 0.65
N THR A 35 18.99 -7.90 1.27
CA THR A 35 20.20 -7.86 2.09
C THR A 35 21.38 -7.27 1.32
N ARG A 36 21.58 -7.70 0.06
CA ARG A 36 22.64 -7.17 -0.81
C ARG A 36 22.42 -5.71 -1.12
N PHE A 37 21.19 -5.31 -1.40
CA PHE A 37 20.86 -3.93 -1.70
C PHE A 37 21.05 -2.99 -0.50
N MET A 38 20.72 -3.44 0.71
CA MET A 38 20.98 -2.67 1.94
C MET A 38 22.48 -2.53 2.22
N SER A 39 23.26 -3.59 1.94
CA SER A 39 24.70 -3.61 2.19
C SER A 39 25.52 -2.83 1.16
N ASP A 40 25.10 -2.86 -0.10
CA ASP A 40 25.72 -2.09 -1.18
C ASP A 40 24.64 -1.57 -2.16
N PRO A 41 24.09 -0.38 -1.90
CA PRO A 41 23.11 0.24 -2.79
C PRO A 41 23.70 0.65 -4.15
N SER A 42 25.03 0.73 -4.26
CA SER A 42 25.75 1.08 -5.50
C SER A 42 26.13 -0.14 -6.33
N ALA A 43 26.13 -1.34 -5.71
CA ALA A 43 26.36 -2.59 -6.41
C ALA A 43 25.27 -2.79 -7.46
N HIS A 44 25.69 -2.80 -8.72
CA HIS A 44 24.91 -2.95 -9.95
C HIS A 44 24.13 -4.28 -10.09
N GLY A 45 23.42 -4.73 -9.04
CA GLY A 45 22.68 -5.98 -9.02
C GLY A 45 21.17 -5.83 -9.27
N LEU A 46 20.58 -4.68 -8.91
CA LEU A 46 19.16 -4.42 -9.12
C LEU A 46 18.93 -3.57 -10.36
N ASN A 47 18.50 -4.23 -11.44
CA ASN A 47 18.04 -3.56 -12.65
C ASN A 47 16.58 -3.15 -12.47
N PHE A 48 16.37 -1.89 -12.11
CA PHE A 48 15.04 -1.30 -12.05
C PHE A 48 14.56 -0.90 -13.46
N GLU A 49 13.60 -1.65 -13.98
CA GLU A 49 12.96 -1.41 -15.26
C GLU A 49 11.69 -0.58 -15.05
N SER A 50 11.59 0.57 -15.72
CA SER A 50 10.36 1.36 -15.69
C SER A 50 9.19 0.56 -16.26
N VAL A 51 8.08 0.54 -15.53
CA VAL A 51 6.84 -0.09 -15.98
C VAL A 51 6.21 0.83 -17.03
N ARG A 52 5.86 0.29 -18.21
CA ARG A 52 5.15 1.06 -19.24
C ARG A 52 3.66 1.02 -18.91
N GLY A 53 2.96 2.15 -19.08
CA GLY A 53 1.51 2.22 -18.85
C GLY A 53 1.10 2.67 -17.45
N THR A 54 2.04 2.84 -16.52
CA THR A 54 1.74 3.48 -15.24
C THR A 54 1.55 4.99 -15.44
N GLY A 55 0.53 5.57 -14.81
CA GLY A 55 0.36 7.04 -14.76
C GLY A 55 1.53 7.73 -14.04
N ASP A 56 2.24 6.99 -13.19
CA ASP A 56 3.34 7.47 -12.36
C ASP A 56 4.71 7.02 -12.90
N ARG A 57 5.65 7.98 -13.00
CA ARG A 57 7.04 7.77 -13.46
C ARG A 57 7.93 7.11 -12.40
N GLY A 58 7.50 7.08 -11.14
CA GLY A 58 8.27 6.52 -10.02
C GLY A 58 8.16 4.99 -9.88
N VAL A 59 7.14 4.36 -10.48
CA VAL A 59 6.93 2.91 -10.39
C VAL A 59 7.90 2.15 -11.30
N LYS A 60 8.67 1.25 -10.70
CA LYS A 60 9.72 0.44 -11.34
C LYS A 60 9.57 -1.02 -10.94
N SER A 61 9.98 -1.90 -11.83
CA SER A 61 9.99 -3.34 -11.63
C SER A 61 11.44 -3.82 -11.48
N VAL A 62 11.67 -4.80 -10.61
CA VAL A 62 12.98 -5.43 -10.43
C VAL A 62 12.85 -6.95 -10.52
N ARG A 63 13.85 -7.58 -11.11
CA ARG A 63 13.88 -9.03 -11.32
C ARG A 63 14.35 -9.74 -10.06
N ILE A 64 13.54 -10.67 -9.57
CA ILE A 64 13.97 -11.61 -8.51
C ILE A 64 14.57 -12.86 -9.18
N ASP A 65 13.89 -13.39 -10.19
CA ASP A 65 14.41 -14.44 -11.06
C ASP A 65 13.78 -14.40 -12.46
N GLN A 66 13.76 -15.51 -13.19
CA GLN A 66 13.17 -15.56 -14.53
C GLN A 66 11.65 -15.36 -14.52
N GLY A 67 10.96 -15.89 -13.50
CA GLY A 67 9.50 -15.91 -13.43
C GLY A 67 8.88 -14.84 -12.55
N TYR A 68 9.63 -14.28 -11.60
CA TYR A 68 9.10 -13.36 -10.58
C TYR A 68 9.69 -11.95 -10.68
N ARG A 69 8.85 -10.97 -10.37
CA ARG A 69 9.16 -9.53 -10.35
C ARG A 69 8.68 -8.92 -9.04
N ALA A 70 9.47 -8.01 -8.49
CA ALA A 70 9.02 -7.10 -7.46
C ALA A 70 8.74 -5.73 -8.07
N ILE A 71 7.68 -5.07 -7.61
CA ILE A 71 7.30 -3.72 -7.96
C ILE A 71 7.74 -2.80 -6.82
N ALA A 72 8.44 -1.74 -7.17
CA ALA A 72 8.95 -0.74 -6.25
C ALA A 72 8.61 0.66 -6.76
N PHE A 73 8.42 1.58 -5.84
CA PHE A 73 8.33 3.00 -6.12
C PHE A 73 9.64 3.67 -5.70
N ILE A 74 10.24 4.44 -6.61
CA ILE A 74 11.51 5.12 -6.36
C ILE A 74 11.35 6.61 -6.58
N THR A 75 11.73 7.39 -5.56
CA THR A 75 11.82 8.84 -5.64
C THR A 75 13.05 9.34 -4.89
N GLY A 76 13.92 10.07 -5.59
CA GLY A 76 15.19 10.51 -5.03
C GLY A 76 16.05 9.36 -4.51
N HIS A 77 16.21 9.27 -3.19
CA HIS A 77 16.97 8.23 -2.48
C HIS A 77 16.08 7.22 -1.74
N ASP A 78 14.76 7.35 -1.83
CA ASP A 78 13.81 6.45 -1.18
C ASP A 78 13.33 5.39 -2.18
N VAL A 79 13.39 4.14 -1.74
CA VAL A 79 12.94 2.95 -2.49
C VAL A 79 11.92 2.21 -1.64
N MET A 80 10.67 2.19 -2.08
CA MET A 80 9.59 1.50 -1.40
C MET A 80 9.10 0.31 -2.21
N PHE A 81 9.22 -0.90 -1.68
CA PHE A 81 8.69 -2.10 -2.32
C PHE A 81 7.20 -2.25 -2.05
N LEU A 82 6.41 -2.42 -3.11
CA LEU A 82 4.95 -2.41 -3.06
C LEU A 82 4.33 -3.79 -3.22
N HIS A 83 4.87 -4.63 -4.11
CA HIS A 83 4.25 -5.90 -4.46
C HIS A 83 5.26 -6.87 -5.08
N VAL A 84 5.05 -8.17 -4.89
CA VAL A 84 5.85 -9.22 -5.52
C VAL A 84 4.96 -10.28 -6.13
N ASN A 85 5.17 -10.60 -7.41
CA ASN A 85 4.41 -11.67 -8.07
C ASN A 85 5.16 -12.27 -9.27
N ASN A 86 4.54 -13.22 -9.96
CA ASN A 86 4.99 -13.65 -11.27
C ASN A 86 5.00 -12.46 -12.25
N HIS A 87 5.77 -12.58 -13.32
CA HIS A 87 6.01 -11.53 -14.29
C HIS A 87 4.74 -10.81 -14.74
N ASP A 88 3.77 -11.54 -15.30
CA ASP A 88 2.59 -10.94 -15.92
C ASP A 88 1.66 -10.33 -14.88
N ASP A 89 1.48 -10.99 -13.73
CA ASP A 89 0.67 -10.46 -12.64
C ASP A 89 1.30 -9.22 -12.00
N ALA A 90 2.62 -9.16 -11.89
CA ALA A 90 3.31 -8.00 -11.35
C ALA A 90 3.16 -6.79 -12.27
N TYR A 91 3.27 -6.97 -13.60
CA TYR A 91 3.02 -5.89 -14.56
C TYR A 91 1.57 -5.43 -14.56
N ARG A 92 0.60 -6.37 -14.59
CA ARG A 92 -0.83 -6.03 -14.50
C ARG A 92 -1.18 -5.28 -13.21
N TRP A 93 -0.59 -5.68 -12.09
CA TRP A 93 -0.74 -5.01 -10.81
C TRP A 93 -0.21 -3.58 -10.87
N ALA A 94 0.98 -3.39 -11.46
CA ALA A 94 1.62 -2.08 -11.57
C ALA A 94 0.87 -1.15 -12.53
N GLU A 95 0.47 -1.63 -13.72
CA GLU A 95 -0.24 -0.84 -14.73
C GLU A 95 -1.56 -0.25 -14.24
N ARG A 96 -2.24 -0.95 -13.31
CA ARG A 96 -3.52 -0.54 -12.76
C ARG A 96 -3.40 0.23 -11.45
N ARG A 97 -2.19 0.53 -10.96
CA ARG A 97 -2.03 1.18 -9.64
C ARG A 97 -1.10 2.38 -9.72
N GLU A 98 -1.43 3.38 -8.91
CA GLU A 98 -0.68 4.63 -8.76
C GLU A 98 -0.30 4.80 -7.28
N VAL A 99 0.84 5.42 -7.02
CA VAL A 99 1.23 5.82 -5.66
C VAL A 99 0.85 7.27 -5.47
N ARG A 100 -0.08 7.55 -4.55
CA ARG A 100 -0.51 8.92 -4.22
C ARG A 100 -0.05 9.30 -2.82
N ILE A 101 0.27 10.57 -2.67
CA ILE A 101 0.49 11.19 -1.36
C ILE A 101 -0.85 11.76 -0.91
N ASP A 102 -1.36 11.27 0.22
CA ASP A 102 -2.56 11.79 0.86
C ASP A 102 -2.13 12.84 1.91
N ALA A 103 -2.40 14.11 1.61
CA ALA A 103 -2.05 15.22 2.48
C ALA A 103 -2.89 15.25 3.77
N ALA A 104 -4.09 14.65 3.78
CA ALA A 104 -4.99 14.66 4.94
C ALA A 104 -4.53 13.68 6.03
N THR A 105 -3.97 12.55 5.64
CA THR A 105 -3.38 11.55 6.55
C THR A 105 -1.85 11.64 6.63
N ASN A 106 -1.25 12.57 5.87
CA ASN A 106 0.18 12.67 5.67
C ASN A 106 0.82 11.30 5.37
N GLY A 107 0.18 10.52 4.49
CA GLY A 107 0.46 9.10 4.26
C GLY A 107 0.57 8.75 2.78
N ILE A 108 1.27 7.65 2.46
CA ILE A 108 1.38 7.13 1.10
C ILE A 108 0.29 6.09 0.88
N ARG A 109 -0.45 6.23 -0.21
CA ARG A 109 -1.57 5.34 -0.58
C ARG A 109 -1.31 4.72 -1.94
N VAL A 110 -1.61 3.42 -2.07
CA VAL A 110 -1.45 2.67 -3.32
C VAL A 110 -2.85 2.42 -3.87
N VAL A 111 -3.21 3.21 -4.86
CA VAL A 111 -4.59 3.29 -5.36
C VAL A 111 -4.72 2.59 -6.69
N GLU A 112 -5.84 1.90 -6.93
CA GLU A 112 -6.11 1.35 -8.25
C GLU A 112 -6.54 2.48 -9.19
N ALA A 113 -5.71 2.76 -10.19
CA ALA A 113 -5.98 3.69 -11.26
C ALA A 113 -7.16 3.14 -12.09
N VAL A 114 -8.35 3.59 -11.74
CA VAL A 114 -9.50 3.51 -12.64
C VAL A 114 -9.29 4.61 -13.66
N GLU A 115 -9.13 4.27 -14.94
CA GLU A 115 -9.35 5.25 -16.01
C GLU A 115 -10.73 5.85 -15.74
N VAL A 116 -10.76 7.12 -15.30
CA VAL A 116 -12.01 7.86 -15.14
C VAL A 116 -12.52 8.15 -16.54
N GLU A 117 -13.03 7.14 -17.23
CA GLU A 117 -14.22 7.38 -18.02
C GLU A 117 -15.27 7.83 -17.01
N LYS A 118 -15.56 9.13 -17.05
CA LYS A 118 -16.79 9.70 -16.51
C LYS A 118 -17.97 9.01 -17.18
N GLU A 119 -18.26 7.77 -16.82
CA GLU A 119 -19.59 7.22 -17.00
C GLU A 119 -20.41 7.65 -15.79
N VAL A 120 -21.07 8.80 -15.97
CA VAL A 120 -22.34 9.06 -15.32
C VAL A 120 -23.31 7.99 -15.84
N GLY A 121 -23.25 6.81 -15.23
CA GLY A 121 -23.91 5.59 -15.72
C GLY A 121 -24.67 4.92 -14.60
N THR A 122 -25.89 5.41 -14.36
CA THR A 122 -27.03 4.77 -13.67
C THR A 122 -26.76 3.46 -12.92
N ALA A 123 -26.92 3.54 -11.60
CA ALA A 123 -27.10 2.42 -10.70
C ALA A 123 -27.91 1.27 -11.32
N LYS A 124 -27.24 0.13 -11.54
CA LYS A 124 -27.92 -1.16 -11.65
C LYS A 124 -27.91 -1.82 -10.28
N THR A 125 -29.01 -1.60 -9.57
CA THR A 125 -29.44 -2.45 -8.46
C THR A 125 -29.58 -3.87 -8.98
N THR A 126 -28.63 -4.73 -8.64
CA THR A 126 -28.87 -6.17 -8.62
C THR A 126 -29.10 -6.55 -7.17
N ALA A 127 -30.35 -6.90 -6.89
CA ALA A 127 -30.80 -7.37 -5.60
C ALA A 127 -30.02 -8.62 -5.18
N ALA A 128 -29.38 -8.55 -4.02
CA ALA A 128 -29.09 -9.69 -3.18
C ALA A 128 -29.74 -9.39 -1.81
N ASP A 129 -30.58 -10.31 -1.34
CA ASP A 129 -31.52 -10.19 -0.20
C ASP A 129 -30.86 -10.12 1.20
N ALA A 130 -29.65 -9.58 1.30
CA ALA A 130 -29.00 -9.27 2.57
C ALA A 130 -28.48 -7.83 2.54
N PRO A 131 -28.74 -7.01 3.58
CA PRO A 131 -28.17 -5.68 3.64
C PRO A 131 -26.64 -5.81 3.62
N ALA A 132 -25.99 -5.07 2.71
CA ALA A 132 -24.53 -4.96 2.70
C ALA A 132 -24.02 -4.56 4.10
N LEU A 133 -22.83 -5.03 4.49
CA LEU A 133 -22.25 -4.84 5.83
C LEU A 133 -22.31 -3.38 6.29
N LEU A 134 -22.09 -2.45 5.36
CA LEU A 134 -22.04 -1.01 5.60
C LEU A 134 -23.22 -0.26 4.94
N ALA A 135 -24.35 -0.94 4.67
CA ALA A 135 -25.52 -0.35 4.01
C ALA A 135 -26.10 0.85 4.77
N ALA A 136 -26.03 0.84 6.11
CA ALA A 136 -26.52 1.93 6.96
C ALA A 136 -25.63 3.19 6.93
N ILE A 137 -24.42 3.11 6.37
CA ILE A 137 -23.47 4.21 6.33
C ILE A 137 -23.57 4.92 4.96
N PRO A 138 -23.85 6.23 4.91
CA PRO A 138 -23.93 6.97 3.65
C PRO A 138 -22.54 7.16 3.01
N ASP A 139 -22.49 7.24 1.68
CA ASP A 139 -21.22 7.43 0.94
C ASP A 139 -20.48 8.70 1.38
N GLU A 140 -21.21 9.78 1.68
CA GLU A 140 -20.64 11.04 2.19
C GLU A 140 -19.81 10.83 3.47
N ARG A 141 -20.27 9.96 4.38
CA ARG A 141 -19.53 9.63 5.61
C ARG A 141 -18.29 8.79 5.30
N LEU A 142 -18.40 7.83 4.38
CA LEU A 142 -17.26 7.00 3.96
C LEU A 142 -16.16 7.88 3.34
N LEU A 143 -16.53 8.78 2.44
CA LEU A 143 -15.61 9.74 1.83
C LEU A 143 -14.99 10.69 2.87
N ALA A 144 -15.80 11.21 3.81
CA ALA A 144 -15.33 12.09 4.88
C ALA A 144 -14.36 11.42 5.88
N LEU A 145 -14.35 10.08 5.92
CA LEU A 145 -13.43 9.27 6.68
C LEU A 145 -12.19 8.84 5.88
N GLY A 146 -12.09 9.19 4.60
CA GLY A 146 -10.92 8.91 3.76
C GLY A 146 -11.03 7.69 2.86
N ILE A 147 -12.21 7.07 2.73
CA ILE A 147 -12.44 6.05 1.69
C ILE A 147 -12.34 6.69 0.32
N LEU A 148 -11.66 6.02 -0.61
CA LEU A 148 -11.49 6.53 -1.97
C LEU A 148 -12.78 6.36 -2.78
N THR A 149 -13.08 7.35 -3.62
CA THR A 149 -14.29 7.33 -4.47
C THR A 149 -14.32 6.09 -5.38
N GLU A 150 -13.16 5.70 -5.93
CA GLU A 150 -12.99 4.51 -6.78
C GLU A 150 -13.25 3.18 -6.05
N GLU A 151 -13.22 3.17 -4.72
CA GLU A 151 -13.43 1.97 -3.91
C GLU A 151 -14.88 1.80 -3.46
N LEU A 152 -15.69 2.86 -3.51
CA LEU A 152 -17.11 2.82 -3.09
C LEU A 152 -17.89 1.66 -3.75
N PRO A 153 -17.78 1.38 -5.06
CA PRO A 153 -18.49 0.25 -5.67
C PRO A 153 -18.10 -1.10 -5.07
N LYS A 154 -16.84 -1.27 -4.64
CA LYS A 154 -16.36 -2.49 -3.98
C LYS A 154 -16.85 -2.56 -2.53
N VAL A 155 -16.84 -1.43 -1.81
CA VAL A 155 -17.38 -1.34 -0.43
C VAL A 155 -18.84 -1.78 -0.39
N ARG A 156 -19.65 -1.35 -1.37
CA ARG A 156 -21.07 -1.69 -1.46
C ARG A 156 -21.35 -3.16 -1.80
N GLN A 157 -20.34 -3.94 -2.18
CA GLN A 157 -20.47 -5.38 -2.44
C GLN A 157 -20.22 -6.25 -1.20
N LEU A 158 -19.65 -5.68 -0.12
CA LEU A 158 -19.36 -6.40 1.12
C LEU A 158 -20.66 -6.75 1.85
N ARG A 159 -20.88 -8.03 2.15
CA ARG A 159 -22.12 -8.49 2.78
C ARG A 159 -21.99 -8.70 4.28
N ASP A 160 -20.84 -9.22 4.71
CA ASP A 160 -20.56 -9.53 6.10
C ASP A 160 -19.08 -9.30 6.45
N GLN A 161 -18.73 -9.53 7.71
CA GLN A 161 -17.36 -9.37 8.21
C GLN A 161 -16.38 -10.31 7.51
N GLU A 162 -16.82 -11.53 7.14
CA GLU A 162 -15.95 -12.51 6.50
C GLU A 162 -15.60 -12.09 5.05
N ASP A 163 -16.56 -11.50 4.34
CA ASP A 163 -16.33 -10.85 3.05
C ASP A 163 -15.32 -9.70 3.17
N LEU A 164 -15.44 -8.87 4.21
CA LEU A 164 -14.47 -7.79 4.47
C LEU A 164 -13.07 -8.36 4.71
N ASP A 165 -12.92 -9.34 5.60
CA ASP A 165 -11.64 -9.96 5.93
C ASP A 165 -10.97 -10.57 4.67
N ARG A 166 -11.76 -11.17 3.77
CA ARG A 166 -11.26 -11.74 2.50
C ARG A 166 -10.90 -10.68 1.44
N SER A 167 -11.36 -9.45 1.60
CA SER A 167 -11.21 -8.36 0.62
C SER A 167 -10.00 -7.45 0.85
N GLN A 168 -9.13 -7.77 1.81
CA GLN A 168 -7.99 -6.94 2.21
C GLN A 168 -7.10 -6.46 1.05
N ASP A 169 -6.91 -7.26 0.00
CA ASP A 169 -6.05 -6.90 -1.14
C ASP A 169 -6.78 -6.09 -2.25
N ALA A 170 -8.10 -5.98 -2.14
CA ALA A 170 -8.96 -5.24 -3.07
C ALA A 170 -9.04 -3.74 -2.75
N PHE A 171 -8.60 -3.36 -1.55
CA PHE A 171 -8.61 -2.00 -1.03
C PHE A 171 -7.19 -1.51 -0.72
N ASP A 172 -7.00 -0.20 -0.78
CA ASP A 172 -5.87 0.49 -0.18
C ASP A 172 -5.84 0.24 1.35
N ALA A 173 -4.65 0.20 1.93
CA ALA A 173 -4.45 -0.21 3.32
C ALA A 173 -5.19 0.69 4.31
N THR A 174 -5.18 2.00 4.08
CA THR A 174 -5.91 2.97 4.91
C THR A 174 -7.41 2.77 4.79
N SER A 175 -7.91 2.57 3.57
CA SER A 175 -9.33 2.29 3.34
C SER A 175 -9.78 1.02 4.04
N TYR A 176 -9.01 -0.07 3.95
CA TYR A 176 -9.30 -1.31 4.64
C TYR A 176 -9.44 -1.12 6.16
N ASN A 177 -8.50 -0.39 6.78
CA ASN A 177 -8.56 -0.09 8.22
C ASN A 177 -9.81 0.70 8.61
N ILE A 178 -10.19 1.70 7.82
CA ILE A 178 -11.42 2.48 8.04
C ILE A 178 -12.64 1.54 7.98
N LEU A 179 -12.73 0.70 6.95
CA LEU A 179 -13.83 -0.24 6.79
C LEU A 179 -13.91 -1.24 7.95
N PHE A 180 -12.77 -1.75 8.39
CA PHE A 180 -12.68 -2.67 9.53
C PHE A 180 -13.12 -1.99 10.84
N ALA A 181 -12.66 -0.78 11.10
CA ALA A 181 -13.06 -0.02 12.29
C ALA A 181 -14.55 0.36 12.27
N LEU A 182 -15.09 0.71 11.09
CA LEU A 182 -16.53 0.96 10.92
C LEU A 182 -17.36 -0.30 11.18
N ALA A 183 -16.94 -1.46 10.66
CA ALA A 183 -17.61 -2.73 10.90
C ALA A 183 -17.55 -3.15 12.38
N ALA A 184 -16.46 -2.83 13.07
CA ALA A 184 -16.31 -3.04 14.51
C ALA A 184 -17.06 -2.02 15.39
N GLY A 185 -17.69 -1.00 14.80
CA GLY A 185 -18.55 -0.04 15.50
C GLY A 185 -17.82 1.15 16.14
N TYR A 186 -16.59 1.44 15.70
CA TYR A 186 -15.83 2.60 16.18
C TYR A 186 -16.50 3.91 15.75
N SER A 187 -16.34 4.95 16.57
CA SER A 187 -16.82 6.29 16.27
C SER A 187 -15.92 6.99 15.24
N ASP A 188 -16.45 8.01 14.55
CA ASP A 188 -15.69 8.77 13.55
C ASP A 188 -14.42 9.41 14.15
N ALA A 189 -14.48 9.85 15.41
CA ALA A 189 -13.33 10.43 16.10
C ALA A 189 -12.22 9.41 16.36
N GLU A 190 -12.60 8.19 16.77
CA GLU A 190 -11.64 7.10 17.00
C GLU A 190 -11.03 6.63 15.67
N ILE A 191 -11.82 6.55 14.61
CA ILE A 191 -11.35 6.18 13.28
C ILE A 191 -10.36 7.22 12.75
N ARG A 192 -10.69 8.52 12.84
CA ARG A 192 -9.77 9.60 12.43
C ARG A 192 -8.44 9.54 13.17
N THR A 193 -8.49 9.29 14.47
CA THR A 193 -7.29 9.09 15.29
C THR A 193 -6.50 7.86 14.83
N LEU A 194 -7.18 6.74 14.56
CA LEU A 194 -6.55 5.49 14.13
C LEU A 194 -5.78 5.66 12.82
N VAL A 195 -6.36 6.35 11.83
CA VAL A 195 -5.74 6.52 10.51
C VAL A 195 -4.94 7.82 10.35
N GLY A 196 -4.73 8.56 11.43
CA GLY A 196 -3.94 9.80 11.41
C GLY A 196 -4.57 10.94 10.59
N ILE A 197 -5.89 10.96 10.41
CA ILE A 197 -6.58 12.11 9.81
C ILE A 197 -6.50 13.25 10.81
N LYS A 198 -5.70 14.27 10.49
CA LYS A 198 -5.68 15.49 11.29
C LYS A 198 -7.06 16.14 11.28
N SER A 199 -7.51 16.57 12.45
CA SER A 199 -8.74 17.37 12.53
C SER A 199 -8.47 18.76 11.95
N ALA A 200 -9.46 19.34 11.28
CA ALA A 200 -9.34 20.67 10.67
C ALA A 200 -8.93 21.79 11.66
N ASP A 201 -9.01 21.52 12.97
CA ASP A 201 -8.62 22.44 14.04
C ASP A 201 -7.10 22.46 14.34
N GLU A 202 -6.28 21.58 13.72
CA GLU A 202 -4.84 21.47 14.04
C GLU A 202 -3.88 22.14 13.05
N ASP A 203 -4.32 22.62 11.88
CA ASP A 203 -3.43 23.25 10.89
C ASP A 203 -3.78 24.73 10.66
N THR A 204 -3.17 25.63 11.45
CA THR A 204 -3.05 27.07 11.13
C THR A 204 -1.69 27.43 10.51
N GLU A 205 -0.81 26.46 10.25
CA GLU A 205 0.46 26.77 9.61
C GLU A 205 0.51 26.28 8.16
N GLU A 206 0.49 27.26 7.27
CA GLU A 206 0.71 27.17 5.83
C GLU A 206 2.12 26.60 5.54
N LYS A 207 2.32 25.29 5.80
CA LYS A 207 3.52 24.56 5.41
C LYS A 207 3.36 24.08 3.96
N ALA A 208 4.44 24.20 3.19
CA ALA A 208 4.54 23.62 1.86
C ALA A 208 4.11 22.14 1.90
N ALA A 209 3.44 21.68 0.83
CA ALA A 209 2.95 20.30 0.74
C ALA A 209 4.09 19.32 1.10
N PRO A 210 3.87 18.41 2.06
CA PRO A 210 4.91 17.50 2.55
C PRO A 210 5.43 16.63 1.40
N THR A 211 6.75 16.47 1.34
CA THR A 211 7.37 15.63 0.30
C THR A 211 7.24 14.15 0.68
N PHE A 212 7.40 13.25 -0.30
CA PHE A 212 7.39 11.80 -0.05
C PHE A 212 8.38 11.37 1.06
N ALA A 213 9.56 12.01 1.11
CA ALA A 213 10.57 11.74 2.11
C ALA A 213 10.12 12.18 3.52
N ASP A 214 9.40 13.30 3.64
CA ASP A 214 8.84 13.77 4.90
C ASP A 214 7.76 12.82 5.42
N ILE A 215 7.00 12.23 4.51
CA ILE A 215 5.91 11.31 4.82
C ILE A 215 6.43 9.93 5.22
N ILE A 216 7.38 9.33 4.51
CA ILE A 216 7.98 8.03 4.92
C ILE A 216 8.57 8.11 6.34
N ALA A 217 9.03 9.28 6.77
CA ALA A 217 9.58 9.48 8.10
C ALA A 217 8.51 9.71 9.18
N SER A 218 7.25 9.96 8.81
CA SER A 218 6.15 10.24 9.74
C SER A 218 5.68 8.98 10.48
N ASP A 219 5.18 9.14 11.70
CA ASP A 219 4.65 8.04 12.50
C ASP A 219 3.37 7.44 11.89
N GLU A 220 2.61 8.25 11.14
CA GLU A 220 1.40 7.84 10.45
C GLU A 220 1.70 6.89 9.28
N SER A 221 2.78 7.14 8.53
CA SER A 221 3.19 6.26 7.43
C SER A 221 3.68 4.90 7.91
N ARG A 222 4.25 4.83 9.13
CA ARG A 222 4.76 3.59 9.74
C ARG A 222 3.67 2.57 10.08
N GLN A 223 2.39 2.97 10.06
CA GLN A 223 1.29 2.02 10.24
C GLN A 223 1.19 1.01 9.08
N HIS A 224 1.63 1.40 7.88
CA HIS A 224 1.52 0.59 6.67
C HIS A 224 2.85 0.34 5.97
N ILE A 225 3.90 1.03 6.40
CA ILE A 225 5.25 0.93 5.82
C ILE A 225 6.19 0.35 6.87
N PHE A 226 6.82 -0.77 6.53
CA PHE A 226 7.92 -1.35 7.28
C PHE A 226 9.26 -0.79 6.79
N ILE A 227 10.07 -0.27 7.70
CA ILE A 227 11.41 0.28 7.41
C ILE A 227 12.40 -0.49 8.29
N PRO A 228 13.16 -1.45 7.76
CA PRO A 228 14.13 -2.17 8.56
C PRO A 228 15.33 -1.27 8.90
N GLU A 229 15.70 -1.23 10.17
CA GLU A 229 16.91 -0.57 10.64
C GLU A 229 18.14 -1.47 10.46
N THR A 230 17.94 -2.80 10.44
CA THR A 230 19.02 -3.79 10.29
C THR A 230 18.62 -4.95 9.38
N GLU A 231 19.62 -5.62 8.82
CA GLU A 231 19.42 -6.86 8.06
C GLU A 231 18.78 -7.96 8.91
N ASP A 232 19.13 -8.06 10.20
CA ASP A 232 18.55 -9.05 11.11
C ASP A 232 17.07 -8.78 11.39
N GLU A 233 16.67 -7.52 11.45
CA GLU A 233 15.26 -7.13 11.57
C GLU A 233 14.47 -7.46 10.30
N LEU A 234 15.02 -7.11 9.12
CA LEU A 234 14.47 -7.52 7.83
C LEU A 234 14.31 -9.05 7.81
N ARG A 235 15.36 -9.80 8.15
CA ARG A 235 15.30 -11.26 8.22
C ARG A 235 14.20 -11.74 9.15
N ARG A 236 14.11 -11.22 10.37
CA ARG A 236 13.08 -11.64 11.33
C ARG A 236 11.66 -11.36 10.87
N VAL A 237 11.38 -10.20 10.27
CA VAL A 237 10.02 -9.89 9.81
C VAL A 237 9.62 -10.77 8.62
N PHE A 238 10.59 -11.13 7.79
CA PHE A 238 10.36 -11.95 6.59
C PHE A 238 10.39 -13.46 6.85
N GLU A 239 11.20 -13.91 7.82
CA GLU A 239 11.33 -15.32 8.23
C GLU A 239 10.45 -15.68 9.44
N GLY A 240 9.90 -14.69 10.14
CA GLY A 240 9.45 -14.77 11.55
C GLY A 240 8.31 -15.72 11.93
N ASP A 241 7.95 -16.68 11.10
CA ASP A 241 6.74 -17.51 11.28
C ASP A 241 6.88 -18.94 10.69
N LEU A 242 8.11 -19.38 10.37
CA LEU A 242 8.38 -20.79 10.02
C LEU A 242 8.90 -21.63 11.21
N ALA A 243 9.12 -21.01 12.38
CA ALA A 243 9.64 -21.68 13.57
C ALA A 243 9.04 -21.10 14.86
N GLY A 244 7.77 -21.37 15.12
CA GLY A 244 7.11 -21.01 16.38
C GLY A 244 5.71 -21.61 16.49
N CYS A 245 5.61 -22.65 17.31
CA CYS A 245 4.44 -23.47 17.63
C CYS A 245 3.16 -22.71 18.01
#